data_AF-A0A2E2VUM7-F1
#
_entry.id   AF-A0A2E2VUM7-F1
#
_cell.length_a   1.000
_cell.length_b   1.000
_cell.length_c   1.000
_cell.angle_alpha   90.00
_cell.angle_beta   90.00
_cell.angle_gamma   90.00
#
_symmetry.space_group_name_H-M   'P 1'
#
loop_
_entity.id
_entity.type
_entity.pdbx_description
1 polymer ?
#
loop_
_entity_poly.entity_id
_entity_poly.type
_entity_poly.pdbx_seq_one_letter_code
_entity_poly.pdbx_strand_id
1 'polypeptide(L)'
;MRMTDNEQPQDSEELSPKEKYDLEKANKAKAKQHAKAKKKLADVPKKAGKYILISLTVLVILGSIMWLFTLVPNLPPITVEGHSEDSPAAHIVTSPLPDRMQRHMLEHSDGRGAPGIIIQYNCLDYECEPDLIGRLTAIADDYPENVYLAPNTYDGKIIMTRAGKREVLEVFDADKIREFVQ
;
A
#
# COMPACT_ATOMS: atom_id res chain seq x y z
N MET A 1 41.76 3.33 -74.78
CA MET A 1 40.33 3.32 -75.11
C MET A 1 39.56 3.84 -73.90
N ARG A 2 38.92 5.03 -74.03
CA ARG A 2 37.82 5.63 -73.23
C ARG A 2 38.08 6.00 -71.75
N MET A 3 38.13 7.31 -71.42
CA MET A 3 37.03 8.27 -71.03
C MET A 3 36.82 8.25 -69.49
N THR A 4 37.29 9.27 -68.75
CA THR A 4 36.55 10.44 -68.17
C THR A 4 35.42 10.00 -67.22
N ASP A 5 35.36 10.45 -65.96
CA ASP A 5 34.89 11.78 -65.49
C ASP A 5 35.57 12.14 -64.14
N ASN A 6 36.12 13.33 -63.90
CA ASN A 6 35.57 14.68 -63.82
C ASN A 6 34.61 14.89 -62.63
N GLU A 7 35.15 15.28 -61.48
CA GLU A 7 34.41 16.01 -60.44
C GLU A 7 35.28 17.17 -59.96
N GLN A 8 34.70 18.36 -60.03
CA GLN A 8 35.34 19.68 -60.00
C GLN A 8 36.08 19.99 -58.69
N PRO A 9 37.17 20.77 -58.72
CA PRO A 9 37.62 21.50 -57.55
C PRO A 9 36.62 22.63 -57.32
N GLN A 10 35.86 22.57 -56.22
CA GLN A 10 35.07 23.71 -55.74
C GLN A 10 36.04 24.87 -55.49
N ASP A 11 35.88 25.93 -56.29
CA ASP A 11 36.51 27.23 -56.11
C ASP A 11 36.44 27.63 -54.63
N SER A 12 37.59 27.72 -53.98
CA SER A 12 37.70 28.36 -52.69
C SER A 12 37.55 29.86 -52.91
N GLU A 13 36.30 30.31 -53.00
CA GLU A 13 35.90 31.71 -53.10
C GLU A 13 36.66 32.50 -52.02
N GLU A 14 37.67 33.26 -52.46
CA GLU A 14 38.60 33.92 -51.57
C GLU A 14 37.88 35.09 -50.91
N LEU A 15 37.33 34.82 -49.72
CA LEU A 15 36.55 35.77 -48.92
C LEU A 15 37.20 37.16 -48.93
N SER A 16 36.39 38.15 -49.29
CA SER A 16 36.78 39.56 -49.28
C SER A 16 37.33 39.93 -47.89
N PRO A 17 38.32 40.85 -47.80
CA PRO A 17 38.87 41.29 -46.52
C PRO A 17 37.80 41.70 -45.49
N LYS A 18 36.67 42.25 -45.97
CA LYS A 18 35.52 42.63 -45.14
C LYS A 18 34.75 41.42 -44.60
N GLU A 19 34.58 40.38 -45.41
CA GLU A 19 33.90 39.15 -45.02
C GLU A 19 34.75 38.32 -44.04
N LYS A 20 36.09 38.29 -44.21
CA LYS A 20 37.00 37.71 -43.22
C LYS A 20 36.88 38.40 -41.86
N TYR A 21 36.81 39.74 -41.86
CA TYR A 21 36.63 40.53 -40.64
C TYR A 21 35.28 40.26 -39.96
N ASP A 22 34.19 40.23 -40.71
CA ASP A 22 32.85 39.97 -40.18
C ASP A 22 32.70 38.54 -39.66
N LEU A 23 33.32 37.55 -40.33
CA LEU A 23 33.37 36.16 -39.87
C LEU A 23 34.18 36.02 -38.57
N GLU A 24 35.32 36.70 -38.44
CA GLU A 24 36.12 36.70 -37.22
C GLU A 24 35.36 37.34 -36.04
N LYS A 25 34.63 38.44 -36.31
CA LYS A 25 33.78 39.11 -35.32
C LYS A 25 32.62 38.22 -34.87
N ALA A 26 31.97 37.52 -35.81
CA ALA A 26 30.92 36.54 -35.51
C ALA A 26 31.46 35.36 -34.71
N ASN A 27 32.64 34.84 -35.07
CA ASN A 27 33.29 33.74 -34.34
C ASN A 27 33.71 34.16 -32.92
N LYS A 28 34.26 35.36 -32.74
CA LYS A 28 34.53 35.93 -31.40
C LYS A 28 33.25 36.14 -30.59
N ALA A 29 32.16 36.56 -31.22
CA ALA A 29 30.87 36.69 -30.56
C ALA A 29 30.30 35.33 -30.11
N LYS A 30 30.34 34.31 -30.99
CA LYS A 30 29.97 32.93 -30.67
C LYS A 30 30.85 32.34 -29.57
N ALA A 31 32.17 32.52 -29.64
CA ALA A 31 33.10 32.06 -28.60
C ALA A 31 32.82 32.73 -27.24
N LYS A 32 32.52 34.04 -27.22
CA LYS A 32 32.09 34.75 -26.01
C LYS A 32 30.74 34.25 -25.48
N GLN A 33 29.79 33.92 -26.35
CA GLN A 33 28.51 33.33 -25.94
C GLN A 33 28.69 31.92 -25.35
N HIS A 34 29.47 31.05 -26.01
CA HIS A 34 29.79 29.72 -25.49
C HIS A 34 30.56 29.77 -24.15
N ALA A 35 31.49 30.71 -23.99
CA ALA A 35 32.19 30.91 -22.72
C ALA A 35 31.24 31.39 -21.59
N LYS A 36 30.30 32.29 -21.91
CA LYS A 36 29.26 32.72 -20.95
C LYS A 36 28.28 31.60 -20.60
N ALA A 37 27.88 30.78 -21.58
CA ALA A 37 27.00 29.63 -21.36
C ALA A 37 27.68 28.56 -20.49
N LYS A 38 28.95 28.23 -20.77
CA LYS A 38 29.75 27.30 -19.94
C LYS A 38 29.92 27.79 -18.49
N LYS A 39 30.14 29.10 -18.28
CA LYS A 39 30.18 29.67 -16.92
C LYS A 39 28.85 29.55 -16.19
N LYS A 40 27.72 29.85 -16.86
CA LYS A 40 26.38 29.70 -16.26
C LYS A 40 26.06 28.25 -15.91
N LEU A 41 26.46 27.28 -16.73
CA LEU A 41 26.30 25.84 -16.45
C LEU A 41 27.19 25.36 -15.28
N ALA A 42 28.37 25.96 -15.09
CA ALA A 42 29.30 25.61 -14.01
C ALA A 42 28.87 26.10 -12.61
N ASP A 43 28.01 27.13 -12.53
CA ASP A 43 27.53 27.72 -11.26
C ASP A 43 26.18 27.14 -10.76
N VAL A 44 25.45 26.42 -11.63
CA VAL A 44 24.20 25.72 -11.28
C VAL A 44 24.36 24.49 -10.35
N PRO A 45 25.47 23.72 -10.31
CA PRO A 45 25.48 22.40 -9.69
C PRO A 45 25.43 22.44 -8.15
N LYS A 46 25.89 23.53 -7.51
CA LYS A 46 25.95 23.59 -6.04
C LYS A 46 24.60 23.83 -5.37
N LYS A 47 23.73 24.64 -5.98
CA LYS A 47 22.39 24.91 -5.43
C LYS A 47 21.39 23.82 -5.83
N ALA A 48 21.46 23.34 -7.07
CA ALA A 48 20.59 22.25 -7.55
C ALA A 48 20.79 20.95 -6.76
N GLY A 49 22.04 20.59 -6.42
CA GLY A 49 22.34 19.39 -5.64
C GLY A 49 21.66 19.37 -4.27
N LYS A 50 21.58 20.51 -3.56
CA LYS A 50 20.90 20.60 -2.26
C LYS A 50 19.38 20.38 -2.39
N TYR A 51 18.74 20.96 -3.40
CA TYR A 51 17.31 20.77 -3.63
C TYR A 51 16.98 19.34 -4.07
N ILE A 52 17.83 18.72 -4.90
CA ILE A 52 17.69 17.30 -5.28
C ILE A 52 17.81 16.40 -4.04
N LEU A 53 18.81 16.66 -3.19
CA LEU A 53 18.98 15.89 -1.95
C LEU A 53 17.77 16.04 -1.03
N ILE A 54 17.27 17.27 -0.82
CA ILE A 54 16.07 17.51 -0.01
C ILE A 54 14.85 16.80 -0.61
N SER A 55 14.66 16.90 -1.92
CA SER A 55 13.56 16.23 -2.64
C SER A 55 13.59 14.72 -2.45
N LEU A 56 14.77 14.09 -2.60
CA LEU A 56 14.95 12.66 -2.39
C LEU A 56 14.64 12.28 -0.93
N THR A 57 15.14 13.03 0.03
CA THR A 57 14.87 12.79 1.45
C THR A 57 13.38 12.85 1.77
N VAL A 58 12.67 13.85 1.24
CA VAL A 58 11.22 13.99 1.43
C VAL A 58 10.47 12.81 0.81
N LEU A 59 10.84 12.38 -0.40
CA LEU A 59 10.24 11.22 -1.05
C LEU A 59 10.47 9.93 -0.25
N VAL A 60 11.68 9.73 0.28
CA VAL A 60 11.99 8.58 1.14
C VAL A 60 11.13 8.61 2.40
N ILE A 61 11.00 9.77 3.07
CA ILE A 61 10.16 9.88 4.27
C ILE A 61 8.69 9.56 3.96
N LEU A 62 8.14 10.13 2.89
CA LEU A 62 6.75 9.88 2.49
C LEU A 62 6.53 8.40 2.10
N GLY A 63 7.47 7.82 1.35
CA GLY A 63 7.43 6.40 1.00
C GLY A 63 7.48 5.50 2.23
N SER A 64 8.36 5.80 3.19
CA SER A 64 8.44 5.08 4.45
C SER A 64 7.16 5.17 5.27
N ILE A 65 6.56 6.37 5.37
CA ILE A 65 5.28 6.55 6.08
C ILE A 65 4.19 5.72 5.40
N MET A 66 4.08 5.76 4.07
CA MET A 66 3.07 5.01 3.34
C MET A 66 3.26 3.49 3.51
N TRP A 67 4.50 3.01 3.54
CA TRP A 67 4.81 1.60 3.83
C TRP A 67 4.45 1.24 5.28
N LEU A 68 4.69 2.10 6.26
CA LEU A 68 4.27 1.82 7.65
C LEU A 68 2.75 1.59 7.76
N PHE A 69 1.94 2.29 6.97
CA PHE A 69 0.48 2.05 6.94
C PHE A 69 0.10 0.67 6.41
N THR A 70 0.87 0.08 5.50
CA THR A 70 0.58 -1.28 5.01
C THR A 70 0.95 -2.38 6.01
N LEU A 71 1.59 -2.04 7.13
CA LEU A 71 1.93 -2.98 8.19
C LEU A 71 0.86 -3.05 9.30
N VAL A 72 -0.17 -2.21 9.24
CA VAL A 72 -1.26 -2.24 10.21
C VAL A 72 -2.21 -3.40 9.86
N PRO A 73 -2.35 -4.41 10.73
CA PRO A 73 -3.20 -5.56 10.43
C PRO A 73 -4.68 -5.14 10.39
N ASN A 74 -5.38 -5.58 9.35
CA ASN A 74 -6.81 -5.46 9.21
C ASN A 74 -7.49 -6.47 10.13
N LEU A 75 -8.11 -6.01 11.21
CA LEU A 75 -8.66 -6.88 12.24
C LEU A 75 -10.09 -6.44 12.61
N PRO A 76 -10.96 -7.35 13.10
CA PRO A 76 -12.37 -7.05 13.37
C PRO A 76 -12.56 -5.94 14.41
N PRO A 77 -13.66 -5.19 14.35
CA PRO A 77 -13.95 -4.14 15.32
C PRO A 77 -14.04 -4.70 16.74
N ILE A 78 -13.56 -3.93 17.73
CA ILE A 78 -13.68 -4.26 19.17
C ILE A 78 -14.58 -3.27 19.93
N THR A 79 -15.06 -2.23 19.24
CA THR A 79 -15.86 -1.15 19.80
C THR A 79 -17.30 -1.25 19.32
N VAL A 80 -18.24 -0.77 20.14
CA VAL A 80 -19.68 -0.79 19.83
C VAL A 80 -20.13 0.46 19.07
N GLU A 81 -19.25 1.43 18.82
CA GLU A 81 -19.62 2.69 18.17
C GLU A 81 -20.05 2.51 16.70
N GLY A 82 -21.21 3.04 16.32
CA GLY A 82 -21.72 2.98 14.96
C GLY A 82 -22.21 1.59 14.54
N HIS A 83 -22.72 0.80 15.49
CA HIS A 83 -23.43 -0.45 15.21
C HIS A 83 -24.77 -0.20 14.49
N SER A 84 -25.29 -1.22 13.81
CA SER A 84 -26.68 -1.27 13.34
C SER A 84 -27.49 -2.19 14.24
N GLU A 85 -28.82 -2.10 14.25
CA GLU A 85 -29.68 -3.04 15.00
C GLU A 85 -29.88 -4.37 14.24
N ASP A 86 -29.02 -4.65 13.25
CA ASP A 86 -29.12 -5.86 12.44
C ASP A 86 -28.45 -7.02 13.18
N SER A 87 -29.16 -8.14 13.28
CA SER A 87 -28.64 -9.39 13.84
C SER A 87 -28.37 -10.41 12.74
N PRO A 88 -27.39 -11.32 12.93
CA PRO A 88 -27.18 -12.42 12.00
C PRO A 88 -28.39 -13.35 11.96
N ALA A 89 -28.58 -14.04 10.83
CA ALA A 89 -29.69 -14.97 10.68
C ALA A 89 -29.56 -16.24 11.55
N ALA A 90 -28.36 -16.55 12.01
CA ALA A 90 -28.02 -17.70 12.86
C ALA A 90 -26.73 -17.40 13.64
N HIS A 91 -26.47 -18.18 14.70
CA HIS A 91 -25.23 -18.12 15.47
C HIS A 91 -24.03 -18.66 14.68
N ILE A 92 -24.24 -19.67 13.82
CA ILE A 92 -23.24 -20.18 12.89
C ILE A 92 -23.63 -19.78 11.47
N VAL A 93 -22.78 -19.01 10.81
CA VAL A 93 -23.01 -18.54 9.43
C VAL A 93 -21.86 -18.94 8.51
N THR A 94 -22.19 -19.13 7.23
CA THR A 94 -21.23 -19.50 6.18
C THR A 94 -20.74 -18.30 5.36
N SER A 95 -21.20 -17.09 5.70
CA SER A 95 -20.79 -15.84 5.05
C SER A 95 -20.17 -14.89 6.07
N PRO A 96 -19.21 -14.03 5.67
CA PRO A 96 -18.61 -13.07 6.59
C PRO A 96 -19.64 -12.13 7.20
N LEU A 97 -19.48 -11.83 8.50
CA LEU A 97 -20.32 -10.86 9.19
C LEU A 97 -19.87 -9.43 8.84
N PRO A 98 -20.77 -8.53 8.41
CA PRO A 98 -20.42 -7.13 8.21
C PRO A 98 -20.00 -6.45 9.52
N ASP A 99 -19.04 -5.54 9.47
CA ASP A 99 -18.54 -4.79 10.65
C ASP A 99 -19.68 -4.21 11.50
N ARG A 100 -20.70 -3.60 10.88
CA ARG A 100 -21.81 -2.97 11.62
C ARG A 100 -22.61 -3.95 12.46
N MET A 101 -22.82 -5.15 11.92
CA MET A 101 -23.51 -6.26 12.61
C MET A 101 -22.62 -6.83 13.71
N GLN A 102 -21.31 -6.96 13.47
CA GLN A 102 -20.37 -7.39 14.51
C GLN A 102 -20.42 -6.43 15.71
N ARG A 103 -20.37 -5.11 15.47
CA ARG A 103 -20.44 -4.09 16.54
C ARG A 103 -21.71 -4.20 17.37
N HIS A 104 -22.85 -4.54 16.74
CA HIS A 104 -24.11 -4.77 17.43
C HIS A 104 -24.04 -5.98 18.36
N MET A 105 -23.54 -7.09 17.84
CA MET A 105 -23.35 -8.32 18.60
C MET A 105 -22.40 -8.13 19.79
N LEU A 106 -21.36 -7.31 19.64
CA LEU A 106 -20.44 -7.00 20.73
C LEU A 106 -21.09 -6.20 21.87
N GLU A 107 -22.17 -5.46 21.59
CA GLU A 107 -22.92 -4.75 22.63
C GLU A 107 -23.98 -5.65 23.27
N HIS A 108 -24.74 -6.37 22.45
CA HIS A 108 -25.80 -7.29 22.88
C HIS A 108 -25.95 -8.43 21.85
N SER A 109 -25.93 -9.69 22.31
CA SER A 109 -26.31 -10.84 21.47
C SER A 109 -27.77 -10.74 21.07
N ASP A 110 -28.07 -10.99 19.79
CA ASP A 110 -29.41 -10.90 19.20
C ASP A 110 -30.20 -9.63 19.58
N GLY A 111 -29.50 -8.52 19.80
CA GLY A 111 -30.03 -7.20 20.11
C GLY A 111 -30.63 -7.01 21.51
N ARG A 112 -30.65 -8.02 22.39
CA ARG A 112 -31.16 -7.89 23.78
C ARG A 112 -30.46 -8.77 24.82
N GLY A 113 -29.52 -9.60 24.42
CA GLY A 113 -28.83 -10.58 25.25
C GLY A 113 -27.53 -10.06 25.87
N ALA A 114 -26.76 -10.98 26.45
CA ALA A 114 -25.41 -10.69 26.95
C ALA A 114 -24.49 -10.27 25.80
N PRO A 115 -23.39 -9.53 26.06
CA PRO A 115 -22.42 -9.21 25.01
C PRO A 115 -21.98 -10.46 24.25
N GLY A 116 -22.09 -10.40 22.94
CA GLY A 116 -21.72 -11.47 22.04
C GLY A 116 -20.20 -11.64 21.94
N ILE A 117 -19.81 -12.87 21.66
CA ILE A 117 -18.45 -13.28 21.36
C ILE A 117 -18.45 -13.83 19.94
N ILE A 118 -17.59 -13.28 19.09
CA ILE A 118 -17.52 -13.67 17.68
C ILE A 118 -16.21 -14.40 17.47
N ILE A 119 -16.33 -15.67 17.09
CA ILE A 119 -15.23 -16.50 16.59
C ILE A 119 -15.26 -16.43 15.07
N GLN A 120 -14.15 -16.03 14.48
CA GLN A 120 -14.02 -15.94 13.04
C GLN A 120 -12.85 -16.76 12.53
N TYR A 121 -12.98 -17.34 11.34
CA TYR A 121 -11.92 -18.10 10.70
C TYR A 121 -11.62 -17.62 9.28
N ASN A 122 -10.35 -17.62 8.87
CA ASN A 122 -9.92 -17.27 7.53
C ASN A 122 -9.17 -18.46 6.91
N CYS A 123 -9.87 -19.24 6.09
CA CYS A 123 -9.27 -20.33 5.31
C CYS A 123 -9.00 -19.95 3.85
N LEU A 124 -9.18 -18.67 3.50
CA LEU A 124 -8.85 -18.14 2.18
C LEU A 124 -7.37 -17.75 2.12
N ASP A 125 -6.90 -17.05 3.16
CA ASP A 125 -5.53 -16.54 3.23
C ASP A 125 -4.60 -17.43 4.07
N TYR A 126 -5.16 -18.36 4.85
CA TYR A 126 -4.40 -19.26 5.74
C TYR A 126 -4.73 -20.73 5.48
N GLU A 127 -3.75 -21.60 5.69
CA GLU A 127 -3.93 -23.04 5.62
C GLU A 127 -4.71 -23.54 6.85
N CYS A 128 -5.92 -24.05 6.61
CA CYS A 128 -6.78 -24.62 7.63
C CYS A 128 -6.70 -26.14 7.64
N GLU A 129 -6.67 -26.71 8.85
CA GLU A 129 -6.84 -28.14 9.04
C GLU A 129 -8.23 -28.57 8.56
N PRO A 130 -8.39 -29.78 7.97
CA PRO A 130 -9.67 -30.22 7.40
C PRO A 130 -10.84 -30.23 8.40
N ASP A 131 -10.56 -30.40 9.68
CA ASP A 131 -11.55 -30.47 10.75
C ASP A 131 -11.67 -29.16 11.55
N LEU A 132 -10.93 -28.10 11.20
CA LEU A 132 -10.93 -26.83 11.94
C LEU A 132 -12.34 -26.27 12.12
N ILE A 133 -13.08 -26.12 11.03
CA ILE A 133 -14.43 -25.53 11.05
C ILE A 133 -15.34 -26.37 11.93
N GLY A 134 -15.31 -27.71 11.79
CA GLY A 134 -16.12 -28.60 12.61
C GLY A 134 -15.81 -28.49 14.12
N ARG A 135 -14.53 -28.33 14.49
CA ARG A 135 -14.12 -28.12 15.88
C ARG A 135 -14.56 -26.77 16.44
N LEU A 136 -14.48 -25.70 15.63
CA LEU A 136 -14.98 -24.37 16.01
C LEU A 136 -16.50 -24.37 16.14
N THR A 137 -17.20 -25.05 15.23
CA THR A 137 -18.66 -25.26 15.29
C THR A 137 -19.07 -25.94 16.59
N ALA A 138 -18.38 -27.02 16.98
CA ALA A 138 -18.67 -27.71 18.24
C ALA A 138 -18.52 -26.78 19.45
N ILE A 139 -17.52 -25.89 19.47
CA ILE A 139 -17.38 -24.89 20.54
C ILE A 139 -18.53 -23.88 20.50
N ALA A 140 -18.89 -23.36 19.33
CA ALA A 140 -20.01 -22.40 19.23
C ALA A 140 -21.34 -23.02 19.68
N ASP A 141 -21.58 -24.30 19.37
CA ASP A 141 -22.77 -25.03 19.79
C ASP A 141 -22.81 -25.31 21.31
N ASP A 142 -21.67 -25.33 22.00
CA ASP A 142 -21.62 -25.40 23.47
C ASP A 142 -22.12 -24.09 24.13
N TYR A 143 -22.15 -22.97 23.39
CA TYR A 143 -22.49 -21.63 23.89
C TYR A 143 -23.45 -20.86 22.95
N PRO A 144 -24.66 -21.39 22.65
CA PRO A 144 -25.52 -20.88 21.58
C PRO A 144 -26.13 -19.50 21.85
N GLU A 145 -26.15 -19.04 23.11
CA GLU A 145 -26.80 -17.79 23.52
C GLU A 145 -25.99 -16.53 23.19
N ASN A 146 -24.67 -16.66 23.03
CA ASN A 146 -23.78 -15.52 22.87
C ASN A 146 -22.50 -15.79 22.08
N VAL A 147 -22.24 -17.01 21.58
CA VAL A 147 -21.08 -17.30 20.74
C VAL A 147 -21.50 -17.47 19.28
N TYR A 148 -20.89 -16.66 18.41
CA TYR A 148 -21.13 -16.64 16.98
C TYR A 148 -19.92 -17.16 16.22
N LEU A 149 -20.15 -17.91 15.14
CA LEU A 149 -19.10 -18.43 14.26
C LEU A 149 -19.34 -17.96 12.82
N ALA A 150 -18.32 -17.35 12.22
CA ALA A 150 -18.38 -16.89 10.83
C ALA A 150 -17.01 -16.98 10.12
N PRO A 151 -16.96 -17.13 8.79
CA PRO A 151 -15.73 -16.85 8.06
C PRO A 151 -15.36 -15.35 8.12
N ASN A 152 -14.11 -15.00 7.82
CA ASN A 152 -13.67 -13.61 7.71
C ASN A 152 -12.67 -13.35 6.57
N THR A 153 -12.36 -12.07 6.37
CA THR A 153 -11.35 -11.55 5.42
C THR A 153 -10.34 -10.63 6.11
N TYR A 154 -10.14 -10.85 7.41
CA TYR A 154 -9.19 -10.11 8.25
C TYR A 154 -7.84 -10.86 8.29
N ASP A 155 -6.83 -10.16 8.78
CA ASP A 155 -5.47 -10.67 8.95
C ASP A 155 -5.40 -11.56 10.22
N GLY A 156 -5.88 -12.79 10.11
CA GLY A 156 -5.72 -13.82 11.13
C GLY A 156 -6.48 -15.11 10.83
N LYS A 157 -5.85 -16.26 11.09
CA LYS A 157 -6.46 -17.58 10.83
C LYS A 157 -7.69 -17.83 11.69
N ILE A 158 -7.59 -17.65 13.00
CA ILE A 158 -8.71 -17.72 13.95
C ILE A 158 -8.70 -16.45 14.77
N ILE A 159 -9.79 -15.69 14.76
CA ILE A 159 -9.90 -14.43 15.48
C ILE A 159 -11.09 -14.52 16.43
N MET A 160 -10.85 -14.28 17.71
CA MET A 160 -11.89 -14.24 18.73
C MET A 160 -12.07 -12.81 19.20
N THR A 161 -13.30 -12.33 19.19
CA THR A 161 -13.62 -10.93 19.48
C THR A 161 -14.74 -10.84 20.49
N ARG A 162 -14.55 -10.00 21.51
CA ARG A 162 -15.59 -9.57 22.46
C ARG A 162 -15.40 -8.08 22.75
N ALA A 163 -16.36 -7.44 23.42
CA ALA A 163 -16.27 -6.01 23.71
C ALA A 163 -14.91 -5.62 24.34
N GLY A 164 -14.15 -4.77 23.65
CA GLY A 164 -12.84 -4.27 24.09
C GLY A 164 -11.68 -5.28 24.08
N LYS A 165 -11.87 -6.53 23.64
CA LYS A 165 -10.82 -7.56 23.60
C LYS A 165 -10.87 -8.37 22.31
N ARG A 166 -9.69 -8.65 21.76
CA ARG A 166 -9.51 -9.55 20.62
C ARG A 166 -8.27 -10.40 20.82
N GLU A 167 -8.34 -11.63 20.34
CA GLU A 167 -7.22 -12.56 20.31
C GLU A 167 -7.16 -13.26 18.94
N VAL A 168 -5.94 -13.53 18.47
CA VAL A 168 -5.69 -14.18 17.19
C VAL A 168 -4.88 -15.45 17.45
N LEU A 169 -5.33 -16.57 16.89
CA LEU A 169 -4.67 -17.86 16.99
C LEU A 169 -4.29 -18.36 15.60
N GLU A 170 -3.02 -18.74 15.44
CA GLU A 170 -2.48 -19.38 14.22
C GLU A 170 -2.76 -20.89 14.18
N VAL A 171 -3.09 -21.48 15.33
CA VAL A 171 -3.37 -22.91 15.50
C VAL A 171 -4.60 -23.05 16.39
N PHE A 172 -5.45 -24.01 16.07
CA PHE A 172 -6.59 -24.33 16.91
C PHE A 172 -6.15 -24.75 18.33
N ASP A 173 -6.65 -24.04 19.33
CA ASP A 173 -6.39 -24.30 20.75
C ASP A 173 -7.72 -24.22 21.51
N ALA A 174 -8.30 -25.39 21.78
CA ALA A 174 -9.64 -25.47 22.37
C ALA A 174 -9.69 -24.86 23.78
N ASP A 175 -8.60 -24.95 24.54
CA ASP A 175 -8.56 -24.45 25.92
C ASP A 175 -8.51 -22.93 25.93
N LYS A 176 -7.69 -22.31 25.06
CA LYS A 176 -7.67 -20.85 24.89
C LYS A 176 -9.00 -20.30 24.38
N ILE A 177 -9.61 -20.98 23.41
CA ILE A 177 -10.91 -20.55 22.89
C ILE A 177 -11.95 -20.60 24.02
N ARG A 178 -11.97 -21.69 24.79
CA ARG A 178 -12.88 -21.82 25.94
C ARG A 178 -12.62 -20.79 27.04
N GLU A 179 -11.37 -20.47 27.33
CA GLU A 179 -10.99 -19.41 28.26
C GLU A 179 -11.44 -18.03 27.76
N PHE A 180 -11.40 -17.80 26.45
CA PHE A 180 -11.83 -16.53 25.86
C PHE A 180 -13.34 -16.33 25.90
N VAL A 181 -14.13 -17.40 25.69
CA VAL A 181 -15.60 -17.34 25.66
C VAL A 181 -16.23 -17.30 27.06
N GLN A 182 -15.48 -17.68 28.10
CA GLN A 182 -15.89 -17.59 29.51
C GLN A 182 -15.57 -16.21 30.12
#